data_AF-A0A1E1V708-F1
#
_entry.id   AF-A0A1E1V708-F1
#
_cell.length_a   1.000
_cell.length_b   1.000
_cell.length_c   1.000
_cell.angle_alpha   90.00
_cell.angle_beta   90.00
_cell.angle_gamma   90.00
#
_symmetry.space_group_name_H-M   'P 1'
#
loop_
_entity.id
_entity.type
_entity.pdbx_description
1 polymer ?
#
loop_
_entity_poly.entity_id
_entity_poly.type
_entity_poly.pdbx_seq_one_letter_code
_entity_poly.pdbx_strand_id
1 'polypeptide(L)'
;MNIWASMILMDGSDPAIDRIVRETASERLTIVFVPTPEAAPDVARALIAEGVELIELCGGFGVEPGAAVVKAVAGRAAVGLVSFGIDSLTQAAAYKAKFEAGG
;
A
#
# COMPACT_ATOMS: atom_id res chain seq x y z
N MET A 1 0.95 12.37 17.87
CA MET A 1 -0.15 11.81 17.08
C MET A 1 0.49 11.31 15.81
N ASN A 2 0.55 10.00 15.63
CA ASN A 2 1.15 9.41 14.44
C ASN A 2 0.06 9.31 13.36
N ILE A 3 0.33 9.81 12.16
CA ILE A 3 -0.68 9.86 11.09
C ILE A 3 -0.16 9.04 9.91
N TRP A 4 -0.77 7.90 9.66
CA TRP A 4 -0.31 6.99 8.62
C TRP A 4 -1.47 6.42 7.80
N ALA A 5 -1.15 5.97 6.60
CA ALA A 5 -2.13 5.42 5.70
C ALA A 5 -1.66 4.10 5.08
N SER A 6 -2.63 3.23 4.79
CA SER A 6 -2.42 2.08 3.92
C SER A 6 -3.27 2.24 2.66
N MET A 7 -2.64 2.05 1.51
CA MET A 7 -3.31 2.05 0.21
C MET A 7 -3.50 0.60 -0.23
N ILE A 8 -4.74 0.22 -0.51
CA ILE A 8 -5.08 -1.15 -0.93
C ILE A 8 -5.68 -1.08 -2.34
N LEU A 9 -5.10 -1.81 -3.28
CA LEU A 9 -5.68 -1.93 -4.62
C LEU A 9 -7.04 -2.63 -4.55
N MET A 10 -8.06 -1.98 -5.12
CA MET A 10 -9.41 -2.50 -5.23
C MET A 10 -10.08 -1.88 -6.45
N ASP A 11 -10.29 -2.69 -7.49
CA ASP A 11 -10.91 -2.24 -8.73
C ASP A 11 -12.29 -1.60 -8.47
N GLY A 12 -12.58 -0.53 -9.19
CA GLY A 12 -13.82 0.23 -9.07
C GLY A 12 -13.99 1.08 -7.80
N SER A 13 -12.98 1.14 -6.91
CA SER A 13 -13.04 2.00 -5.72
C SER A 13 -12.85 3.48 -6.06
N ASP A 14 -13.48 4.35 -5.28
CA ASP A 14 -13.24 5.78 -5.24
C ASP A 14 -12.44 6.13 -3.97
N PRO A 15 -11.15 6.49 -4.08
CA PRO A 15 -10.30 6.79 -2.94
C PRO A 15 -10.82 7.91 -2.04
N ALA A 16 -11.68 8.81 -2.55
CA ALA A 16 -12.24 9.92 -1.78
C ALA A 16 -13.27 9.43 -0.74
N ILE A 17 -14.02 8.38 -1.05
CA ILE A 17 -15.14 7.90 -0.22
C ILE A 17 -14.90 6.49 0.33
N ASP A 18 -14.22 5.63 -0.42
CA ASP A 18 -13.89 4.26 -0.04
C ASP A 18 -12.63 4.28 0.83
N ARG A 19 -12.83 4.68 2.08
CA ARG A 19 -11.79 4.78 3.09
C ARG A 19 -12.30 4.44 4.48
N ILE A 20 -11.44 3.83 5.28
CA ILE A 20 -11.70 3.52 6.69
C ILE A 20 -10.73 4.32 7.53
N VAL A 21 -11.26 5.10 8.48
CA VAL A 21 -10.46 5.88 9.41
C VAL A 21 -10.60 5.29 10.81
N ARG A 22 -9.48 4.96 11.44
CA ARG A 22 -9.40 4.61 12.85
C ARG A 22 -8.56 5.64 13.57
N GLU A 23 -9.13 6.27 14.57
CA GLU A 23 -8.45 7.30 15.36
C GLU A 23 -8.45 6.94 16.85
N THR A 24 -7.31 7.21 17.49
CA THR A 24 -7.07 7.06 18.92
C THR A 24 -6.35 8.31 19.43
N ALA A 25 -6.08 8.40 20.73
CA ALA A 25 -5.34 9.54 21.29
C ALA A 25 -3.91 9.69 20.73
N SER A 26 -3.29 8.60 20.26
CA SER A 26 -1.89 8.59 19.82
C SER A 26 -1.70 8.39 18.33
N GLU A 27 -2.73 7.92 17.62
CA GLU A 27 -2.63 7.45 16.24
C GLU A 27 -3.90 7.72 15.44
N ARG A 28 -3.72 8.09 14.17
CA ARG A 28 -4.74 8.08 13.13
C ARG A 28 -4.27 7.23 11.94
N LEU A 29 -5.01 6.15 11.68
CA LEU A 29 -4.82 5.27 10.54
C LEU A 29 -5.93 5.51 9.52
N THR A 30 -5.55 5.77 8.27
CA THR A 30 -6.47 5.76 7.12
C THR A 30 -6.15 4.59 6.20
N ILE A 31 -7.09 3.66 6.03
CA ILE A 31 -7.04 2.67 4.95
C ILE A 31 -7.80 3.27 3.76
N VAL A 32 -7.14 3.44 2.62
CA VAL A 32 -7.72 3.99 1.39
C VAL A 32 -7.72 2.92 0.32
N PHE A 33 -8.88 2.70 -0.31
CA PHE A 33 -8.99 1.82 -1.47
C PHE A 33 -8.65 2.61 -2.75
N VAL A 34 -7.83 2.00 -3.61
CA VAL A 34 -7.27 2.66 -4.80
C VAL A 34 -7.62 1.83 -6.03
N PRO A 35 -8.23 2.41 -7.08
CA PRO A 35 -8.73 1.65 -8.22
C PRO A 35 -7.61 1.05 -9.05
N THR A 36 -6.50 1.80 -9.22
CA THR A 36 -5.37 1.36 -10.03
C THR A 36 -4.04 1.82 -9.44
N PRO A 37 -2.92 1.16 -9.77
CA PRO A 37 -1.60 1.62 -9.35
C PRO A 37 -1.24 3.02 -9.85
N GLU A 38 -1.75 3.43 -11.02
CA GLU A 38 -1.50 4.74 -11.64
C GLU A 38 -2.20 5.88 -10.89
N ALA A 39 -3.29 5.59 -10.18
CA ALA A 39 -3.98 6.56 -9.33
C ALA A 39 -3.24 6.81 -8.00
N ALA A 40 -2.34 5.89 -7.60
CA ALA A 40 -1.69 5.94 -6.30
C ALA A 40 -0.86 7.22 -6.03
N PRO A 41 -0.09 7.77 -6.99
CA PRO A 41 0.62 9.03 -6.79
C PRO A 41 -0.28 10.22 -6.41
N ASP A 42 -1.49 10.31 -6.97
CA ASP A 42 -2.44 11.37 -6.64
C ASP A 42 -3.04 11.19 -5.25
N VAL A 43 -3.43 9.96 -4.92
CA VAL A 43 -3.91 9.60 -3.57
C VAL A 43 -2.83 9.89 -2.52
N ALA A 44 -1.56 9.56 -2.80
CA ALA A 44 -0.45 9.85 -1.91
C ALA A 44 -0.25 11.36 -1.68
N ARG A 45 -0.38 12.18 -2.74
CA ARG A 45 -0.33 13.65 -2.60
C ARG A 45 -1.44 14.19 -1.70
N ALA A 46 -2.65 13.66 -1.85
CA ALA A 46 -3.79 14.02 -1.00
C ALA A 46 -3.55 13.63 0.46
N LEU A 47 -3.09 12.40 0.70
CA LEU A 47 -2.78 11.91 2.05
C LEU A 47 -1.70 12.76 2.74
N ILE A 48 -0.68 13.21 2.02
CA ILE A 48 0.32 14.12 2.61
C ILE A 48 -0.29 15.48 2.96
N ALA A 49 -1.21 15.99 2.15
CA ALA A 49 -1.92 17.23 2.49
C ALA A 49 -2.77 17.07 3.77
N GLU A 50 -3.20 15.85 4.08
CA GLU A 50 -3.86 15.48 5.34
C GLU A 50 -2.88 15.26 6.51
N GLY A 51 -1.57 15.37 6.29
CA GLY A 51 -0.53 15.25 7.32
C GLY A 51 0.02 13.83 7.51
N VAL A 52 -0.26 12.91 6.58
CA VAL A 52 0.28 11.54 6.62
C VAL A 52 1.82 11.54 6.49
N GLU A 53 2.49 10.86 7.41
CA GLU A 53 3.95 10.73 7.48
C GLU A 53 4.47 9.34 7.06
N LEU A 54 3.57 8.36 6.90
CA LEU A 54 3.88 7.00 6.43
C LEU A 54 2.76 6.48 5.52
N ILE A 55 3.13 5.92 4.37
CA ILE A 55 2.22 5.28 3.41
C ILE A 55 2.67 3.85 3.16
N GLU A 56 1.83 2.87 3.48
CA GLU A 56 2.04 1.45 3.19
C GLU A 56 1.25 1.02 1.95
N LEU A 57 1.93 0.40 0.99
CA LEU A 57 1.35 -0.06 -0.27
C LEU A 57 1.01 -1.56 -0.18
N CYS A 58 -0.28 -1.89 -0.26
CA CYS A 58 -0.84 -3.23 -0.06
C CYS A 58 -1.74 -3.66 -1.23
N GLY A 59 -2.05 -4.96 -1.31
CA GLY A 59 -2.97 -5.48 -2.34
C GLY A 59 -2.33 -5.73 -3.71
N GLY A 60 -1.01 -5.98 -3.75
CA GLY A 60 -0.31 -6.35 -4.97
C GLY A 60 0.34 -5.20 -5.74
N PHE A 61 0.57 -4.05 -5.08
CA PHE A 61 1.43 -3.01 -5.65
C PHE A 61 2.77 -3.58 -6.11
N GLY A 62 3.18 -3.21 -7.32
CA GLY A 62 4.51 -3.52 -7.85
C GLY A 62 5.55 -2.48 -7.47
N VAL A 63 6.81 -2.79 -7.74
CA VAL A 63 7.96 -1.90 -7.49
C VAL A 63 7.86 -0.58 -8.27
N GLU A 64 7.42 -0.64 -9.54
CA GLU A 64 7.28 0.55 -10.39
C GLU A 64 6.24 1.56 -9.84
N PRO A 65 4.99 1.15 -9.56
CA PRO A 65 4.04 2.01 -8.85
C PRO A 65 4.57 2.51 -7.50
N GLY A 66 5.28 1.66 -6.74
CA GLY A 66 5.91 2.06 -5.48
C GLY A 66 6.91 3.20 -5.66
N ALA A 67 7.78 3.13 -6.68
CA ALA A 67 8.71 4.19 -7.02
C ALA A 67 7.99 5.49 -7.46
N ALA A 68 6.87 5.38 -8.18
CA ALA A 68 6.06 6.53 -8.55
C ALA A 68 5.45 7.23 -7.32
N VAL A 69 4.99 6.46 -6.32
CA VAL A 69 4.53 7.00 -5.04
C VAL A 69 5.70 7.65 -4.28
N VAL A 70 6.87 7.02 -4.19
CA VAL A 70 8.08 7.61 -3.58
C VAL A 70 8.41 8.97 -4.20
N LYS A 71 8.32 9.08 -5.54
CA LYS A 71 8.53 10.35 -6.23
C LYS A 71 7.43 11.37 -5.88
N ALA A 72 6.18 10.95 -5.79
CA ALA A 72 5.05 11.80 -5.47
C ALA A 72 5.08 12.35 -4.04
N VAL A 73 5.59 11.55 -3.08
CA VAL A 73 5.70 12.00 -1.68
C VAL A 73 6.78 13.04 -1.47
N ALA A 74 7.80 13.08 -2.34
CA ALA A 74 8.89 14.05 -2.32
C ALA A 74 9.55 14.18 -0.93
N GLY A 75 9.76 13.04 -0.26
CA GLY A 75 10.41 12.97 1.06
C GLY A 75 9.54 13.42 2.24
N ARG A 76 8.26 13.78 2.03
CA ARG A 76 7.36 14.22 3.10
C ARG A 76 6.71 13.08 3.90
N ALA A 77 6.74 11.87 3.36
CA ALA A 77 6.28 10.66 4.03
C ALA A 77 7.21 9.50 3.69
N ALA A 78 7.38 8.57 4.62
CA ALA A 78 7.98 7.27 4.34
C ALA A 78 7.03 6.41 3.49
N VAL A 79 7.57 5.54 2.63
CA VAL A 79 6.77 4.65 1.79
C VAL A 79 7.24 3.22 1.98
N GLY A 80 6.34 2.38 2.46
CA GLY A 80 6.53 0.94 2.62
C GLY A 80 5.87 0.15 1.50
N LEU A 81 6.54 -0.90 1.04
CA LEU A 81 6.02 -1.86 0.06
C LEU A 81 6.54 -3.25 0.44
N VAL A 82 5.64 -4.21 0.55
CA VAL A 82 6.03 -5.62 0.66
C VAL A 82 6.30 -6.16 -0.73
N SER A 83 7.49 -6.73 -0.94
CA SER A 83 7.87 -7.38 -2.21
C SER A 83 8.57 -8.71 -1.94
N PHE A 84 8.56 -9.60 -2.93
CA PHE A 84 9.26 -10.88 -2.87
C PHE A 84 10.42 -10.87 -3.86
N GLY A 85 11.63 -11.15 -3.35
CA GLY A 85 12.83 -11.24 -4.18
C GLY A 85 12.89 -12.55 -4.98
N ILE A 86 13.83 -12.61 -5.93
CA ILE A 86 14.06 -13.83 -6.73
C ILE A 86 14.41 -15.04 -5.86
N ASP A 87 15.09 -14.81 -4.73
CA ASP A 87 15.44 -15.85 -3.76
C ASP A 87 14.22 -16.52 -3.12
N SER A 88 13.05 -15.87 -3.16
CA SER A 88 11.79 -16.43 -2.69
C SER A 88 11.18 -17.45 -3.66
N LEU A 89 11.62 -17.50 -4.93
CA LEU A 89 10.99 -18.36 -5.96
C LEU A 89 11.03 -19.84 -5.59
N THR A 90 12.16 -20.34 -5.11
CA THR A 90 12.28 -21.76 -4.73
C THR A 90 11.34 -22.12 -3.58
N GLN A 91 11.21 -21.22 -2.60
CA GLN A 91 10.32 -21.43 -1.45
C GLN A 91 8.85 -21.36 -1.89
N ALA A 92 8.51 -20.40 -2.76
CA ALA A 92 7.17 -20.28 -3.33
C ALA A 92 6.77 -21.52 -4.15
N ALA A 93 7.69 -22.05 -4.96
CA ALA A 93 7.48 -23.27 -5.73
C ALA A 93 7.28 -24.49 -4.82
N ALA A 94 8.09 -24.63 -3.76
CA ALA A 94 7.97 -25.71 -2.79
C ALA A 94 6.64 -25.65 -2.01
N TYR A 95 6.21 -24.44 -1.62
CA TYR A 95 4.92 -24.22 -1.00
C TYR A 95 3.76 -24.63 -1.93
N LYS A 96 3.79 -24.18 -3.19
CA LYS A 96 2.79 -24.54 -4.21
C LYS A 96 2.69 -26.06 -4.39
N ALA A 97 3.82 -26.75 -4.55
CA ALA A 97 3.85 -28.19 -4.72
C ALA A 97 3.24 -28.93 -3.51
N LYS A 98 3.50 -28.47 -2.28
CA LYS A 98 2.87 -29.03 -1.07
C LYS A 98 1.35 -28.80 -1.05
N PHE A 99 0.90 -27.59 -1.41
CA PHE A 99 -0.52 -27.27 -1.45
C PHE A 99 -1.27 -28.14 -2.48
N GLU A 100 -0.74 -28.27 -3.70
CA GLU A 100 -1.32 -29.10 -4.77
C GLU A 100 -1.32 -30.60 -4.41
N ALA A 101 -0.38 -31.05 -3.58
CA ALA A 101 -0.35 -32.40 -3.03
C ALA A 101 -1.40 -32.63 -1.92
N GLY A 102 -2.25 -31.64 -1.62
CA GLY A 102 -3.33 -31.75 -0.64
C GLY A 102 -2.88 -31.48 0.78
N GLY A 103 -2.21 -30.35 1.00
CA GLY A 103 -1.65 -29.92 2.30
C GLY A 103 -2.51 -30.20 3.52
#